data_AF-A0A4Y2R8C6-F1
#
_entry.id   AF-A0A4Y2R8C6-F1
#
_cell.length_a   1.000
_cell.length_b   1.000
_cell.length_c   1.000
_cell.angle_alpha   90.00
_cell.angle_beta   90.00
_cell.angle_gamma   90.00
#
_symmetry.space_group_name_H-M   'P 1'
#
loop_
_entity.id
_entity.type
_entity.pdbx_description
1 polymer ?
#
loop_
_entity_poly.entity_id
_entity_poly.type
_entity_poly.pdbx_seq_one_letter_code
_entity_poly.pdbx_strand_id
1 'polypeptide(L)'
;MANPPTEPFVFEFLRNLGEDDFPTDMDIDLKGRLRDINVYMNGLVDAKRTFGKTVRDELSKLLDYMVNVIKKLYSRIDIARSELESVRELNTDSEISVLEDKIKDLEKKNAELDLEISEYTGTMEMFKEMINGHKNENKIIIREEVRTAVEESNRKIPDEIKFRGNFANTVTFAQIMDNNAGFPVLSIASQERESVLLLKPIDEKRTDFFANKNLITKTLNTDRATLKIKTMGKIFGGGVKIITDDDKRGKR
;
A
#
# COMPACT_ATOMS: atom_id res chain seq x y z
N MET A 1 -7.36 -18.20 106.86
CA MET A 1 -7.50 -17.06 105.94
C MET A 1 -8.21 -17.57 104.70
N ALA A 2 -9.44 -17.15 104.45
CA ALA A 2 -10.17 -17.54 103.25
C ALA A 2 -9.74 -16.64 102.09
N ASN A 3 -9.35 -17.23 100.96
CA ASN A 3 -9.08 -16.49 99.73
C ASN A 3 -10.35 -15.70 99.33
N PRO A 4 -10.23 -14.43 98.92
CA PRO A 4 -11.37 -13.68 98.41
C PRO A 4 -11.94 -14.40 97.17
N PRO A 5 -13.26 -14.38 96.95
CA PRO A 5 -13.85 -14.97 95.77
C PRO A 5 -13.34 -14.23 94.54
N THR A 6 -12.70 -14.96 93.62
CA THR A 6 -12.31 -14.47 92.30
C THR A 6 -13.53 -13.90 91.59
N GLU A 7 -13.40 -12.66 91.12
CA GLU A 7 -14.41 -11.92 90.38
C GLU A 7 -14.86 -12.76 89.16
N PRO A 8 -16.17 -13.01 88.95
CA PRO A 8 -16.62 -13.79 87.81
C PRO A 8 -16.19 -13.13 86.48
N PHE A 9 -15.64 -13.92 85.55
CA PHE A 9 -15.14 -13.50 84.22
C PHE A 9 -16.03 -12.48 83.47
N VAL A 10 -17.34 -12.58 83.65
CA VAL A 10 -18.33 -11.66 83.06
C VAL A 10 -18.14 -10.21 83.54
N PHE A 11 -17.74 -9.98 84.80
CA PHE A 11 -17.46 -8.64 85.32
C PHE A 11 -16.18 -8.06 84.76
N GLU A 12 -15.13 -8.88 84.62
CA GLU A 12 -13.87 -8.43 84.02
C GLU A 12 -14.05 -8.06 82.55
N PHE A 13 -14.80 -8.87 81.78
CA PHE A 13 -15.14 -8.57 80.39
C PHE A 13 -15.94 -7.27 80.25
N LEU A 14 -16.98 -7.08 81.06
CA LEU A 14 -17.83 -5.88 80.98
C LEU A 14 -17.10 -4.61 81.45
N ARG A 15 -16.26 -4.71 82.50
CA ARG A 15 -15.49 -3.58 83.05
C ARG A 15 -14.47 -3.03 82.06
N ASN A 16 -14.00 -3.86 81.13
CA ASN A 16 -12.98 -3.50 80.16
C ASN A 16 -13.55 -3.02 78.81
N LEU A 17 -14.88 -2.91 78.65
CA LEU A 17 -15.48 -2.34 77.44
C LEU A 17 -15.36 -0.81 77.43
N GLY A 18 -14.48 -0.30 76.58
CA GLY A 18 -14.30 1.12 76.26
C GLY A 18 -15.15 1.59 75.08
N GLU A 19 -15.28 2.90 74.89
CA GLU A 19 -16.08 3.48 73.80
C GLU A 19 -15.54 3.16 72.39
N ASP A 20 -14.23 2.88 72.32
CA ASP A 20 -13.48 2.55 71.11
C ASP A 20 -13.54 1.05 70.75
N ASP A 21 -14.03 0.20 71.65
CA ASP A 21 -14.18 -1.24 71.41
C ASP A 21 -15.42 -1.57 70.57
N PHE A 22 -16.22 -0.54 70.23
CA PHE A 22 -17.43 -0.65 69.43
C PHE A 22 -17.19 -0.11 68.01
N PRO A 23 -17.45 -0.90 66.95
CA PRO A 23 -17.44 -0.43 65.57
C PRO A 23 -18.30 0.83 65.40
N THR A 24 -17.85 1.76 64.56
CA THR A 24 -18.51 3.06 64.32
C THR A 24 -19.94 2.93 63.79
N ASP A 25 -20.25 1.79 63.17
CA ASP A 25 -21.55 1.42 62.61
C ASP A 25 -22.37 0.49 63.53
N MET A 26 -21.90 0.23 64.76
CA MET A 26 -22.65 -0.53 65.73
C MET A 26 -23.97 0.18 66.07
N ASP A 27 -25.03 -0.61 66.22
CA ASP A 27 -26.34 -0.13 66.62
C ASP A 27 -26.24 0.68 67.93
N ILE A 28 -26.65 1.95 67.88
CA ILE A 28 -26.55 2.91 68.98
C ILE A 28 -27.30 2.40 70.22
N ASP A 29 -28.37 1.64 70.06
CA ASP A 29 -29.14 1.03 71.16
C ASP A 29 -28.38 -0.13 71.81
N LEU A 30 -27.63 -0.94 71.04
CA LEU A 30 -26.75 -1.98 71.58
C LEU A 30 -25.60 -1.37 72.39
N LYS A 31 -24.95 -0.34 71.84
CA LYS A 31 -23.86 0.39 72.52
C LYS A 31 -24.37 1.02 73.83
N GLY A 32 -25.55 1.61 73.81
CA GLY A 32 -26.22 2.16 75.01
C GLY A 32 -26.50 1.10 76.07
N ARG A 33 -27.10 -0.03 75.69
CA ARG A 33 -27.44 -1.12 76.62
C ARG A 33 -26.21 -1.78 77.26
N LEU A 34 -25.13 -1.96 76.50
CA LEU A 34 -23.87 -2.51 77.04
C LEU A 34 -23.24 -1.56 78.06
N ARG A 35 -23.32 -0.23 77.82
CA ARG A 35 -22.87 0.79 78.78
C ARG A 35 -23.69 0.77 80.07
N ASP A 36 -25.02 0.74 79.98
CA ASP A 36 -25.89 0.73 81.15
C ASP A 36 -25.61 -0.47 82.06
N ILE A 37 -25.30 -1.62 81.46
CA ILE A 37 -24.96 -2.85 82.18
C ILE A 37 -23.57 -2.78 82.79
N ASN A 38 -22.58 -2.23 82.09
CA ASN A 38 -21.25 -1.99 82.66
C ASN A 38 -21.35 -1.10 83.92
N VAL A 39 -22.08 0.02 83.83
CA VAL A 39 -22.30 0.93 84.97
C VAL A 39 -23.00 0.22 86.14
N TYR A 40 -24.06 -0.54 85.86
CA TYR A 40 -24.81 -1.27 86.88
C TYR A 40 -23.98 -2.38 87.54
N MET A 41 -23.17 -3.11 86.76
CA MET A 41 -22.33 -4.21 87.24
C MET A 41 -21.17 -3.71 88.10
N ASN A 42 -20.51 -2.62 87.71
CA ASN A 42 -19.47 -1.99 88.53
C ASN A 42 -20.04 -1.54 89.90
N GLY A 43 -21.22 -0.94 89.92
CA GLY A 43 -21.87 -0.54 91.17
C GLY A 43 -22.24 -1.71 92.10
N LEU A 44 -22.51 -2.91 91.55
CA LEU A 44 -22.78 -4.11 92.33
C LEU A 44 -21.50 -4.73 92.92
N VAL A 45 -20.42 -4.74 92.14
CA VAL A 45 -19.09 -5.19 92.56
C VAL A 45 -18.56 -4.30 93.68
N ASP A 46 -18.62 -2.98 93.50
CA ASP A 46 -18.20 -2.00 94.50
C ASP A 46 -18.98 -2.14 95.82
N ALA A 47 -20.27 -2.48 95.72
CA ALA A 47 -21.14 -2.70 96.87
C ALA A 47 -21.00 -4.09 97.53
N LYS A 48 -20.11 -4.98 97.03
CA LYS A 48 -19.95 -6.38 97.48
C LYS A 48 -21.27 -7.17 97.56
N ARG A 49 -22.24 -6.85 96.71
CA ARG A 49 -23.56 -7.50 96.71
C ARG A 49 -23.52 -8.78 95.90
N THR A 50 -24.13 -9.86 96.40
CA THR A 50 -24.33 -11.10 95.65
C THR A 50 -25.39 -10.92 94.55
N PHE A 51 -25.27 -11.66 93.43
CA PHE A 51 -26.24 -11.68 92.32
C PHE A 51 -27.68 -11.97 92.80
N GLY A 52 -28.46 -10.92 93.01
CA GLY A 52 -29.89 -11.02 93.31
C GLY A 52 -30.73 -11.27 92.06
N LYS A 53 -32.03 -11.49 92.24
CA LYS A 53 -33.00 -11.71 91.16
C LYS A 53 -32.94 -10.60 90.09
N THR A 54 -32.89 -9.33 90.50
CA THR A 54 -32.85 -8.16 89.62
C THR A 54 -31.68 -8.17 88.63
N VAL A 55 -30.49 -8.61 89.06
CA VAL A 55 -29.29 -8.66 88.19
C VAL A 55 -29.45 -9.75 87.14
N ARG A 56 -30.02 -10.90 87.51
CA ARG A 56 -30.29 -11.99 86.57
C ARG A 56 -31.35 -11.61 85.54
N ASP A 57 -32.37 -10.85 85.95
CA ASP A 57 -33.43 -10.39 85.06
C ASP A 57 -32.88 -9.38 84.02
N GLU A 58 -32.02 -8.44 84.43
CA GLU A 58 -31.37 -7.50 83.50
C GLU A 58 -30.37 -8.18 82.56
N LEU A 59 -29.57 -9.12 83.06
CA LEU A 59 -28.67 -9.92 82.22
C LEU A 59 -29.45 -10.74 81.17
N SER A 60 -30.60 -11.31 81.56
CA SER A 60 -31.47 -12.05 80.63
C SER A 60 -32.00 -11.14 79.51
N LYS A 61 -32.45 -9.93 79.83
CA LYS A 61 -32.90 -8.95 78.83
C LYS A 61 -31.79 -8.57 77.85
N LEU A 62 -30.56 -8.41 78.33
CA LEU A 62 -29.41 -8.15 77.46
C LEU A 62 -29.14 -9.33 76.52
N LEU A 63 -29.13 -10.55 77.06
CA LEU A 63 -28.90 -11.75 76.26
C LEU A 63 -29.96 -11.89 75.17
N ASP A 64 -31.23 -11.69 75.49
CA ASP A 64 -32.33 -11.69 74.51
C ASP A 64 -32.14 -10.61 73.44
N TYR A 65 -31.73 -9.41 73.85
CA TYR A 65 -31.44 -8.32 72.92
C TYR A 65 -30.26 -8.66 71.99
N MET A 66 -29.14 -9.14 72.54
CA MET A 66 -27.97 -9.55 71.76
C MET A 66 -28.30 -10.66 70.77
N VAL A 67 -29.08 -11.66 71.19
CA VAL A 67 -29.55 -12.74 70.31
C VAL A 67 -30.38 -12.17 69.15
N ASN A 68 -31.25 -11.18 69.41
CA ASN A 68 -32.02 -10.53 68.35
C ASN A 68 -31.15 -9.69 67.40
N VAL A 69 -30.12 -9.00 67.90
CA VAL A 69 -29.15 -8.30 67.05
C VAL A 69 -28.38 -9.28 66.17
N ILE A 70 -27.87 -10.38 66.74
CA ILE A 70 -27.16 -11.42 66.00
C ILE A 70 -28.05 -12.01 64.89
N LYS A 71 -29.33 -12.27 65.17
CA LYS A 71 -30.29 -12.73 64.15
C LYS A 71 -30.46 -11.74 63.00
N LYS A 72 -30.58 -10.43 63.31
CA LYS A 72 -30.69 -9.37 62.29
C LYS A 72 -29.41 -9.25 61.45
N LEU A 73 -28.25 -9.35 62.09
CA LEU A 73 -26.96 -9.32 61.39
C LEU A 73 -26.82 -10.54 60.47
N TYR A 74 -27.19 -11.72 60.94
CA TYR A 74 -27.18 -12.94 60.15
C TYR A 74 -28.06 -12.80 58.90
N SER A 75 -29.29 -12.27 59.02
CA SER A 75 -30.14 -12.05 57.85
C SER A 75 -29.57 -11.03 56.87
N ARG A 76 -28.90 -9.97 57.35
CA ARG A 76 -28.25 -8.98 56.48
C ARG A 76 -27.06 -9.57 55.73
N ILE A 77 -26.27 -10.41 56.39
CA ILE A 77 -25.15 -11.13 55.77
C ILE A 77 -25.66 -12.09 54.68
N ASP A 78 -26.77 -12.78 54.95
CA ASP A 78 -27.35 -13.72 53.99
C ASP A 78 -27.86 -13.01 52.73
N ILE A 79 -28.56 -11.87 52.90
CA ILE A 79 -28.99 -11.02 51.78
C ILE A 79 -27.78 -10.51 50.99
N ALA A 80 -26.78 -9.93 51.66
CA ALA A 80 -25.59 -9.40 50.99
C ALA A 80 -24.83 -10.48 50.21
N ARG A 81 -24.79 -11.71 50.74
CA ARG A 81 -24.20 -12.86 50.03
C ARG A 81 -25.00 -13.21 48.77
N SER A 82 -26.34 -13.21 48.86
CA SER A 82 -27.20 -13.47 47.71
C SER A 82 -27.05 -12.40 46.62
N GLU A 83 -26.97 -11.12 47.00
CA GLU A 83 -26.76 -10.01 46.07
C GLU A 83 -25.39 -10.10 45.37
N LEU A 84 -24.33 -10.42 46.13
CA LEU A 84 -22.99 -10.60 45.59
C LEU A 84 -22.94 -11.72 44.55
N GLU A 85 -23.60 -12.85 44.81
CA GLU A 85 -23.64 -13.96 43.86
C GLU A 85 -24.39 -13.56 42.57
N SER A 86 -25.51 -12.84 42.69
CA SER A 86 -26.24 -12.34 41.52
C SER A 86 -25.42 -11.37 40.67
N VAL A 87 -24.66 -10.46 41.30
CA VAL A 87 -23.75 -9.56 40.58
C VAL A 87 -22.64 -10.34 39.88
N ARG A 88 -22.14 -11.40 40.52
CA ARG A 88 -21.10 -12.25 39.94
C ARG A 88 -21.60 -12.99 38.69
N GLU A 89 -22.80 -13.56 38.75
CA GLU A 89 -23.44 -14.22 37.60
C GLU A 89 -23.65 -13.24 36.43
N LEU A 90 -24.15 -12.03 36.71
CA LEU A 90 -24.30 -10.98 35.70
C LEU A 90 -22.97 -10.53 35.09
N ASN A 91 -21.88 -10.59 35.87
CA ASN A 91 -20.55 -10.24 35.38
C ASN A 91 -19.94 -11.34 34.51
N THR A 92 -20.20 -12.62 34.81
CA THR A 92 -19.77 -13.74 33.97
C THR A 92 -20.58 -13.85 32.68
N ASP A 93 -21.86 -13.52 32.72
CA ASP A 93 -22.74 -13.47 31.54
C ASP A 93 -22.67 -12.12 30.82
N SER A 94 -21.79 -11.22 31.28
CA SER A 94 -21.67 -9.89 30.71
C SER A 94 -21.17 -9.96 29.28
N GLU A 95 -21.78 -9.14 28.42
CA GLU A 95 -21.30 -8.86 27.07
C GLU A 95 -19.81 -8.46 27.06
N ILE A 96 -19.29 -7.92 28.17
CA ILE A 96 -17.87 -7.60 28.36
C ILE A 96 -17.00 -8.86 28.20
N SER A 97 -17.33 -9.98 28.84
CA SER A 97 -16.55 -11.23 28.74
C SER A 97 -16.53 -11.74 27.30
N VAL A 98 -17.67 -11.67 26.61
CA VAL A 98 -17.79 -12.06 25.20
C VAL A 98 -16.96 -11.14 24.29
N LEU A 99 -16.95 -9.83 24.57
CA LEU A 99 -16.16 -8.86 23.83
C LEU A 99 -14.65 -9.03 24.06
N GLU A 100 -14.22 -9.36 25.28
CA GLU A 100 -12.82 -9.65 25.60
C GLU A 100 -12.29 -10.85 24.81
N ASP A 101 -13.06 -11.94 24.75
CA ASP A 101 -12.70 -13.11 23.94
C ASP A 101 -12.63 -12.76 22.45
N LYS A 102 -13.58 -11.95 21.95
CA LYS A 102 -13.58 -11.51 20.55
C LYS A 102 -12.39 -10.60 20.22
N ILE A 103 -11.98 -9.72 21.16
CA ILE A 103 -10.79 -8.89 21.01
C ILE A 103 -9.55 -9.78 20.89
N LYS A 104 -9.41 -10.77 21.76
CA LYS A 104 -8.29 -11.71 21.74
C LYS A 104 -8.20 -12.51 20.43
N ASP A 105 -9.34 -12.96 19.90
CA ASP A 105 -9.40 -13.63 18.60
C ASP A 105 -8.99 -12.69 17.45
N LEU A 106 -9.43 -11.43 17.48
CA LEU A 106 -9.05 -10.43 16.50
C LEU A 106 -7.56 -10.08 16.57
N GLU A 107 -6.99 -9.94 17.76
CA GLU A 107 -5.56 -9.72 17.96
C GLU A 107 -4.71 -10.85 17.37
N LYS A 108 -5.12 -12.11 17.63
CA LYS A 108 -4.46 -13.28 17.05
C LYS A 108 -4.51 -13.25 15.52
N LYS A 109 -5.69 -12.99 14.94
CA LYS A 109 -5.86 -12.94 13.49
C LYS A 109 -5.08 -11.79 12.85
N ASN A 110 -4.96 -10.66 13.55
CA ASN A 110 -4.16 -9.53 13.08
C ASN A 110 -2.67 -9.89 13.03
N ALA A 111 -2.15 -10.58 14.05
CA ALA A 111 -0.77 -11.07 14.04
C ALA A 111 -0.49 -12.10 12.92
N GLU A 112 -1.46 -12.97 12.63
CA GLU A 112 -1.37 -13.92 11.49
C GLU A 112 -1.32 -13.17 10.14
N LEU A 113 -2.16 -12.15 9.96
CA LEU A 113 -2.17 -11.33 8.74
C LEU A 113 -0.88 -10.52 8.57
N ASP A 114 -0.32 -9.97 9.65
CA ASP A 114 0.95 -9.24 9.60
C ASP A 114 2.11 -10.16 9.14
N LEU A 115 2.10 -11.42 9.57
CA LEU A 115 3.05 -12.43 9.09
C LEU A 115 2.88 -12.71 7.60
N GLU A 116 1.64 -12.94 7.15
CA GLU A 116 1.32 -13.21 5.75
C GLU A 116 1.71 -12.03 4.83
N ILE A 117 1.44 -10.79 5.25
CA ILE A 117 1.87 -9.58 4.54
C ILE A 117 3.39 -9.51 4.43
N SER A 118 4.12 -9.87 5.50
CA SER A 118 5.58 -9.90 5.50
C SER A 118 6.14 -10.89 4.47
N GLU A 119 5.58 -12.10 4.41
CA GLU A 119 5.98 -13.13 3.44
C GLU A 119 5.70 -12.71 1.99
N TYR A 120 4.52 -12.14 1.73
CA TYR A 120 4.19 -11.59 0.41
C TYR A 120 5.10 -10.43 0.01
N THR A 121 5.45 -9.56 0.95
CA THR A 121 6.37 -8.45 0.70
C THR A 121 7.76 -8.96 0.32
N GLY A 122 8.28 -9.95 1.05
CA GLY A 122 9.56 -10.59 0.72
C GLY A 122 9.55 -11.25 -0.66
N THR A 123 8.47 -11.98 -0.98
CA THR A 123 8.31 -12.64 -2.28
C THR A 123 8.22 -11.62 -3.43
N MET A 124 7.53 -10.49 -3.22
CA MET A 124 7.43 -9.41 -4.19
C MET A 124 8.78 -8.75 -4.47
N GLU A 125 9.57 -8.49 -3.42
CA GLU A 125 10.94 -7.95 -3.54
C GLU A 125 11.83 -8.90 -4.37
N MET A 126 11.79 -10.22 -4.09
CA MET A 126 12.52 -11.22 -4.89
C MET A 126 12.10 -11.22 -6.36
N PHE A 127 10.79 -11.17 -6.65
CA PHE A 127 10.30 -11.11 -8.03
C PHE A 127 10.76 -9.84 -8.75
N LYS A 128 10.76 -8.71 -8.04
CA LYS A 128 11.23 -7.42 -8.59
C LYS A 128 12.72 -7.47 -8.94
N GLU A 129 13.55 -8.07 -8.08
CA GLU A 129 14.97 -8.30 -8.38
C GLU A 129 15.15 -9.22 -9.58
N MET A 130 14.42 -10.34 -9.64
CA MET A 130 14.48 -11.29 -10.76
C MET A 130 14.11 -10.63 -12.09
N ILE A 131 13.02 -9.85 -12.12
CA ILE A 131 12.59 -9.11 -13.33
C ILE A 131 13.66 -8.11 -13.76
N ASN A 132 14.28 -7.39 -12.82
CA ASN A 132 15.36 -6.46 -13.12
C ASN A 132 16.61 -7.18 -13.65
N GLY A 133 16.94 -8.36 -13.09
CA GLY A 133 17.98 -9.25 -13.57
C GLY A 133 17.75 -9.65 -15.03
N HIS A 134 16.60 -10.25 -15.33
CA HIS A 134 16.24 -10.66 -16.70
C HIS A 134 16.22 -9.47 -17.68
N LYS A 135 15.76 -8.29 -17.25
CA LYS A 135 15.77 -7.09 -18.10
C LYS A 135 17.18 -6.67 -18.48
N ASN A 136 18.13 -6.76 -17.55
CA ASN A 136 19.54 -6.46 -17.82
C ASN A 136 20.20 -7.54 -18.69
N GLU A 137 19.94 -8.81 -18.42
CA GLU A 137 20.43 -9.94 -19.22
C GLU A 137 19.95 -9.83 -20.67
N ASN A 138 18.63 -9.64 -20.88
CA ASN A 138 18.06 -9.46 -22.22
C ASN A 138 18.69 -8.27 -22.95
N LYS A 139 18.95 -7.16 -22.26
CA LYS A 139 19.63 -6.00 -22.86
C LYS A 139 21.05 -6.34 -23.33
N ILE A 140 21.77 -7.19 -22.60
CA ILE A 140 23.12 -7.64 -22.97
C ILE A 140 23.04 -8.61 -24.15
N ILE A 141 22.17 -9.62 -24.08
CA ILE A 141 22.00 -10.63 -25.12
C ILE A 141 21.59 -9.99 -26.44
N ILE A 142 20.55 -9.16 -26.46
CA ILE A 142 20.06 -8.48 -27.68
C ILE A 142 21.17 -7.62 -28.30
N ARG A 143 21.95 -6.91 -27.48
CA ARG A 143 23.07 -6.10 -27.98
C ARG A 143 24.11 -6.98 -28.68
N GLU A 144 24.45 -8.11 -28.08
CA GLU A 144 25.48 -9.00 -28.58
C GLU A 144 25.04 -9.78 -29.83
N GLU A 145 23.78 -10.23 -29.87
CA GLU A 145 23.19 -10.87 -31.04
C GLU A 145 23.13 -9.89 -32.23
N VAL A 146 22.67 -8.66 -32.02
CA VAL A 146 22.66 -7.63 -33.06
C VAL A 146 24.07 -7.31 -33.54
N ARG A 147 25.03 -7.16 -32.62
CA ARG A 147 26.45 -6.94 -32.96
C ARG A 147 26.98 -8.07 -33.85
N THR A 148 26.76 -9.32 -33.45
CA THR A 148 27.24 -10.51 -34.16
C THR A 148 26.59 -10.61 -35.54
N ALA A 149 25.27 -10.40 -35.64
CA ALA A 149 24.54 -10.43 -36.91
C ALA A 149 25.03 -9.34 -37.89
N VAL A 150 25.29 -8.13 -37.39
CA VAL A 150 25.84 -7.03 -38.20
C VAL A 150 27.27 -7.34 -38.64
N GLU A 151 28.12 -7.85 -37.75
CA GLU A 151 29.49 -8.25 -38.09
C GLU A 151 29.53 -9.37 -39.14
N GLU A 152 28.65 -10.36 -39.03
CA GLU A 152 28.53 -11.44 -40.00
C GLU A 152 28.02 -10.93 -41.36
N SER A 153 26.99 -10.07 -41.36
CA SER A 153 26.48 -9.45 -42.59
C SER A 153 27.55 -8.59 -43.27
N ASN A 154 28.27 -7.77 -42.51
CA ASN A 154 29.37 -6.94 -43.02
C ASN A 154 30.52 -7.77 -43.62
N ARG A 155 30.75 -9.01 -43.15
CA ARG A 155 31.73 -9.92 -43.77
C ARG A 155 31.22 -10.52 -45.08
N LYS A 156 29.93 -10.85 -45.18
CA LYS A 156 29.33 -11.49 -46.37
C LYS A 156 29.08 -10.50 -47.53
N ILE A 157 28.73 -9.24 -47.24
CA ILE A 157 28.42 -8.22 -48.25
C ILE A 157 29.57 -8.03 -49.28
N PRO A 158 30.85 -7.86 -48.89
CA PRO A 158 31.94 -7.70 -49.85
C PRO A 158 32.11 -8.90 -50.77
N ASP A 159 31.96 -10.12 -50.24
CA ASP A 159 32.09 -11.34 -51.03
C ASP A 159 30.92 -11.48 -52.03
N GLU A 160 29.71 -11.13 -51.61
CA GLU A 160 28.56 -11.11 -52.52
C GLU A 160 28.67 -10.00 -53.58
N ILE A 161 29.19 -8.81 -53.24
CA ILE A 161 29.47 -7.74 -54.20
C ILE A 161 30.51 -8.21 -55.23
N LYS A 162 31.60 -8.85 -54.79
CA LYS A 162 32.61 -9.42 -55.70
C LYS A 162 32.02 -10.49 -56.61
N PHE A 163 31.25 -11.42 -56.03
CA PHE A 163 30.58 -12.47 -56.80
C PHE A 163 29.67 -11.86 -57.86
N ARG A 164 28.73 -10.97 -57.49
CA ARG A 164 27.83 -10.30 -58.44
C ARG A 164 28.57 -9.43 -59.45
N GLY A 165 29.65 -8.76 -59.08
CA GLY A 165 30.49 -7.99 -59.99
C GLY A 165 31.13 -8.86 -61.07
N ASN A 166 31.51 -10.10 -60.75
CA ASN A 166 32.06 -11.05 -61.72
C ASN A 166 31.01 -11.64 -62.67
N PHE A 167 29.74 -11.73 -62.26
CA PHE A 167 28.63 -12.21 -63.10
C PHE A 167 27.88 -11.08 -63.82
N ALA A 168 28.05 -9.83 -63.38
CA ALA A 168 27.63 -8.70 -64.17
C ALA A 168 28.45 -8.74 -65.47
N ASN A 169 27.78 -8.95 -66.61
CA ASN A 169 28.34 -8.67 -67.92
C ASN A 169 28.63 -7.16 -67.98
N THR A 170 29.73 -6.74 -67.36
CA THR A 170 30.23 -5.38 -67.47
C THR A 170 30.81 -5.26 -68.86
N VAL A 171 29.94 -4.92 -69.82
CA VAL A 171 30.36 -4.56 -71.16
C VAL A 171 31.23 -3.32 -70.99
N THR A 172 32.51 -3.43 -71.34
CA THR A 172 33.40 -2.27 -71.26
C THR A 172 32.89 -1.19 -72.23
N PHE A 173 33.09 0.09 -71.92
CA PHE A 173 32.61 1.19 -72.78
C PHE A 173 33.08 1.03 -74.24
N ALA A 174 34.23 0.39 -74.45
CA ALA A 174 34.75 0.00 -75.76
C ALA A 174 33.87 -1.03 -76.49
N GLN A 175 33.44 -2.10 -75.80
CA GLN A 175 32.56 -3.13 -76.36
C GLN A 175 31.14 -2.59 -76.68
N ILE A 176 30.67 -1.57 -75.96
CA ILE A 176 29.41 -0.87 -76.29
C ILE A 176 29.56 -0.04 -77.58
N MET A 177 30.72 0.59 -77.80
CA MET A 177 31.01 1.34 -79.02
C MET A 177 31.13 0.41 -80.23
N ASP A 178 31.83 -0.72 -80.10
CA ASP A 178 32.02 -1.69 -81.19
C ASP A 178 30.71 -2.37 -81.61
N ASN A 179 29.83 -2.72 -80.66
CA ASN A 179 28.51 -3.29 -80.97
C ASN A 179 27.54 -2.30 -81.65
N ASN A 180 27.81 -1.00 -81.56
CA ASN A 180 27.02 0.04 -82.24
C ASN A 180 27.56 0.41 -83.63
N ALA A 181 28.70 -0.17 -84.07
CA ALA A 181 29.31 0.13 -85.36
C ALA A 181 28.51 -0.39 -86.59
N GLY A 182 27.45 -1.17 -86.37
CA GLY A 182 26.65 -1.81 -87.42
C GLY A 182 25.20 -1.31 -87.56
N PHE A 183 24.74 -0.37 -86.74
CA PHE A 183 23.42 0.24 -86.97
C PHE A 183 23.55 1.31 -88.06
N PRO A 184 22.62 1.38 -89.03
CA PRO A 184 22.54 2.56 -89.85
C PRO A 184 22.35 3.72 -88.89
N VAL A 185 23.22 4.73 -88.99
CA VAL A 185 22.91 6.06 -88.48
C VAL A 185 21.54 6.37 -89.06
N LEU A 186 20.50 6.22 -88.26
CA LEU A 186 19.24 6.87 -88.53
C LEU A 186 19.67 8.32 -88.65
N SER A 187 19.70 8.81 -89.88
CA SER A 187 19.63 10.23 -90.14
C SER A 187 18.43 10.68 -89.33
N ILE A 188 18.72 11.26 -88.17
CA ILE A 188 17.77 11.99 -87.36
C ILE A 188 17.48 13.26 -88.17
N ALA A 189 16.79 13.07 -89.28
CA ALA A 189 16.04 14.11 -89.92
C ALA A 189 14.88 14.36 -88.96
N SER A 190 15.07 15.36 -88.10
CA SER A 190 14.08 15.91 -87.16
C SER A 190 13.69 15.02 -85.95
N GLN A 191 14.63 14.68 -85.05
CA GLN A 191 14.23 14.55 -83.64
C GLN A 191 14.26 15.94 -83.02
N GLU A 192 13.11 16.36 -82.52
CA GLU A 192 13.02 17.48 -81.58
C GLU A 192 13.94 17.16 -80.39
N ARG A 193 14.96 18.00 -80.16
CA ARG A 193 15.88 17.83 -79.03
C ARG A 193 15.12 18.16 -77.74
N GLU A 194 14.56 17.15 -77.09
CA GLU A 194 14.01 17.34 -75.75
C GLU A 194 15.15 17.59 -74.75
N SER A 195 15.10 18.73 -74.07
CA SER A 195 16.05 19.03 -72.98
C SER A 195 15.43 18.63 -71.65
N VAL A 196 16.21 17.92 -70.81
CA VAL A 196 15.78 17.44 -69.50
C VAL A 196 16.55 18.17 -68.41
N LEU A 197 15.84 18.88 -67.53
CA LEU A 197 16.41 19.55 -66.36
C LEU A 197 16.01 18.80 -65.08
N LEU A 198 16.98 18.48 -64.23
CA LEU A 198 16.76 17.84 -62.94
C LEU A 198 17.11 18.81 -61.81
N LEU A 199 16.14 19.12 -60.97
CA LEU A 199 16.29 20.05 -59.85
C LEU A 199 16.09 19.31 -58.53
N LYS A 200 17.14 19.29 -57.70
CA LYS A 200 17.11 18.71 -56.35
C LYS A 200 16.93 19.82 -55.30
N PRO A 201 16.10 19.62 -54.27
CA PRO A 201 16.01 20.58 -53.16
C PRO A 201 17.35 20.71 -52.46
N ILE A 202 17.67 21.94 -52.04
CA ILE A 202 18.93 22.26 -51.36
C ILE A 202 18.96 21.71 -49.92
N ASP A 203 17.78 21.55 -49.30
CA ASP A 203 17.61 21.09 -47.92
C ASP A 203 16.62 19.90 -47.87
N GLU A 204 16.93 18.90 -47.06
CA GLU A 204 16.09 17.72 -46.78
C GLU A 204 14.75 18.09 -46.13
N LYS A 205 14.64 19.29 -45.54
CA LYS A 205 13.37 19.82 -45.03
C LYS A 205 12.44 20.37 -46.12
N ARG A 206 12.92 20.50 -47.37
CA ARG A 206 12.15 21.07 -48.51
C ARG A 206 11.85 20.02 -49.58
N THR A 207 11.36 18.86 -49.15
CA THR A 207 11.09 17.68 -50.00
C THR A 207 9.65 17.62 -50.55
N ASP A 208 8.83 18.65 -50.32
CA ASP A 208 7.48 18.71 -50.88
C ASP A 208 7.51 19.02 -52.38
N PHE A 209 7.21 18.00 -53.18
CA PHE A 209 7.17 18.09 -54.64
C PHE A 209 6.14 19.10 -55.15
N PHE A 210 4.95 19.18 -54.55
CA PHE A 210 3.89 20.06 -55.04
C PHE A 210 4.20 21.53 -54.73
N ALA A 211 4.74 21.80 -53.54
CA ALA A 211 5.22 23.14 -53.19
C ALA A 211 6.35 23.59 -54.12
N ASN A 212 7.34 22.72 -54.37
CA ASN A 212 8.47 22.99 -55.26
C ASN A 212 8.02 23.18 -56.72
N LYS A 213 7.14 22.32 -57.24
CA LYS A 213 6.56 22.45 -58.58
C LYS A 213 5.81 23.76 -58.75
N ASN A 214 5.01 24.16 -57.77
CA ASN A 214 4.25 25.41 -57.81
C ASN A 214 5.17 26.64 -57.79
N LEU A 215 6.25 26.61 -57.00
CA LEU A 215 7.24 27.69 -56.97
C LEU A 215 7.91 27.85 -58.34
N ILE A 216 8.43 26.77 -58.92
CA ILE A 216 9.07 26.77 -60.24
C ILE A 216 8.11 27.27 -61.32
N THR A 217 6.87 26.78 -61.31
CA THR A 217 5.84 27.21 -62.27
C THR A 217 5.55 28.71 -62.15
N LYS A 218 5.43 29.23 -60.92
CA LYS A 218 5.23 30.67 -60.70
C LYS A 218 6.41 31.49 -61.20
N THR A 219 7.65 31.09 -60.90
CA THR A 219 8.86 31.80 -61.35
C THR A 219 8.97 31.83 -62.87
N LEU A 220 8.76 30.69 -63.53
CA LEU A 220 8.82 30.58 -64.99
C LEU A 220 7.70 31.35 -65.72
N ASN A 221 6.58 31.61 -65.06
CA ASN A 221 5.49 32.43 -65.60
C ASN A 221 5.66 33.94 -65.35
N THR A 222 6.51 34.34 -64.40
CA THR A 222 6.67 35.75 -64.00
C THR A 222 7.73 36.45 -64.87
N ASP A 223 8.80 35.73 -65.21
CA ASP A 223 9.73 36.17 -66.25
C ASP A 223 9.21 35.69 -67.59
N ARG A 224 9.38 36.47 -68.67
CA ARG A 224 9.02 36.09 -70.05
C ARG A 224 9.92 34.95 -70.57
N ALA A 225 9.97 33.84 -69.84
CA ALA A 225 10.80 32.69 -70.12
C ALA A 225 10.30 32.04 -71.40
N THR A 226 11.21 31.92 -72.36
CA THR A 226 10.96 31.36 -73.71
C THR A 226 10.94 29.84 -73.72
N LEU A 227 10.89 29.20 -72.54
CA LEU A 227 11.04 27.76 -72.38
C LEU A 227 9.67 27.09 -72.41
N LYS A 228 9.37 26.35 -73.49
CA LYS A 228 8.12 25.60 -73.61
C LYS A 228 8.23 24.29 -72.83
N ILE A 229 7.65 24.26 -71.63
CA ILE A 229 7.64 23.07 -70.77
C ILE A 229 6.61 22.06 -71.30
N LYS A 230 7.07 20.86 -71.63
CA LYS A 230 6.23 19.74 -72.07
C LYS A 230 5.64 18.99 -70.88
N THR A 231 6.48 18.64 -69.91
CA THR A 231 6.05 17.95 -68.69
C THR A 231 6.92 18.29 -67.48
N MET A 232 6.32 18.17 -66.28
CA MET A 232 7.01 18.26 -65.00
C MET A 232 6.65 17.07 -64.10
N GLY A 233 7.65 16.28 -63.73
CA GLY A 233 7.52 15.06 -62.94
C GLY A 233 8.29 15.11 -61.62
N LYS A 234 7.92 14.23 -60.68
CA LYS A 234 8.59 14.08 -59.38
C LYS A 234 9.81 13.18 -59.52
N ILE A 235 10.91 13.55 -58.87
CA ILE A 235 12.08 12.68 -58.67
C ILE A 235 12.30 12.41 -57.17
N PHE A 236 13.17 11.44 -56.87
CA PHE A 236 13.46 11.02 -55.49
C PHE A 236 13.90 12.20 -54.61
N GLY A 237 13.47 12.21 -53.35
CA GLY A 237 13.77 13.30 -52.41
C GLY A 237 13.04 14.62 -52.68
N GLY A 238 11.91 14.59 -53.39
CA GLY A 238 11.06 15.79 -53.56
C GLY A 238 11.51 16.77 -54.65
N GLY A 239 12.49 16.37 -55.47
CA GLY A 239 12.95 17.15 -56.61
C GLY A 239 11.98 17.12 -57.79
N VAL A 240 12.29 17.95 -58.79
CA VAL A 240 11.47 18.14 -60.00
C VAL A 240 12.29 17.82 -61.25
N LYS A 241 11.73 16.99 -62.14
CA LYS A 241 12.21 16.77 -63.51
C LYS A 241 11.36 17.60 -64.46
N ILE A 242 12.00 18.43 -65.27
CA ILE A 242 11.33 19.26 -66.29
C ILE A 242 11.79 18.78 -67.66
N ILE A 243 10.84 18.54 -68.55
CA ILE A 243 11.10 18.21 -69.96
C ILE A 243 10.62 19.39 -70.80
N THR A 244 11.49 19.93 -71.64
CA THR A 244 11.19 21.08 -72.49
C THR A 244 11.40 20.77 -73.96
N ASP A 245 10.56 21.35 -74.81
CA ASP A 245 10.75 21.32 -76.26
C ASP A 245 11.81 22.37 -76.66
N ASP A 246 12.54 22.09 -77.74
CA ASP A 246 13.50 23.04 -78.32
C ASP A 246 12.75 24.22 -78.96
N ASP A 247 13.06 25.46 -78.54
CA ASP A 247 12.46 26.67 -79.12
C ASP A 247 13.08 26.86 -80.51
N LYS A 248 12.34 26.52 -81.57
CA LYS A 248 12.72 26.84 -82.96
C LYS A 248 12.69 28.36 -83.15
N ARG A 249 13.72 29.08 -82.70
CA ARG A 249 14.02 30.42 -83.19
C ARG A 249 15.01 30.33 -84.34
N GLY A 250 14.52 30.75 -85.49
CA GLY A 250 15.23 30.75 -86.75
C GLY A 250 16.54 31.53 -86.71
N LYS A 251 17.44 31.11 -87.60
CA LYS A 251 18.40 32.00 -88.22
C LYS A 251 17.66 33.19 -88.83
N ARG A 252 18.12 34.40 -88.48
CA ARG A 252 17.77 35.73 -88.98
C ARG A 252 16.52 36.37 -88.39
#